data_AF-A0A7X5N210-F1
#
_entry.id   AF-A0A7X5N210-F1
#
_cell.length_a   1.000
_cell.length_b   1.000
_cell.length_c   1.000
_cell.angle_alpha   90.00
_cell.angle_beta   90.00
_cell.angle_gamma   90.00
#
_symmetry.space_group_name_H-M   'P 1'
#
loop_
_entity.id
_entity.type
_entity.pdbx_description
1 polymer ?
#
loop_
_entity_poly.entity_id
_entity_poly.type
_entity_poly.pdbx_seq_one_letter_code
_entity_poly.pdbx_strand_id
1 'polypeptide(L)'
;DLLYVAPERLLTQRFLSLLERSRIALFAIDEAHCVSQWGHDFRPEYRQLTVLHERWPHIPRMALTATADPPTQREIAERLDLVDARHFVSSFDRPNIRYTVVQKDNARKQLQEFLTRHRGCAGIVYAMSRRKVEETAQQLCAQGFNALPYH
;
A
#
# COMPACT_ATOMS: atom_id res chain seq x y z
N ASP A 1 -15.49 16.28 -10.79
CA ASP A 1 -16.06 15.64 -9.59
C ASP A 1 -15.58 14.21 -9.45
N LEU A 2 -15.57 13.68 -8.22
CA LEU A 2 -15.06 12.34 -7.88
C LEU A 2 -15.92 11.71 -6.76
N LEU A 3 -16.02 10.38 -6.76
CA LEU A 3 -16.64 9.59 -5.68
C LEU A 3 -15.67 8.52 -5.21
N TYR A 4 -15.25 8.60 -3.95
CA TYR A 4 -14.45 7.56 -3.31
C TYR A 4 -15.37 6.53 -2.67
N VAL A 5 -15.11 5.25 -2.93
CA VAL A 5 -15.89 4.14 -2.40
C VAL A 5 -14.97 2.98 -2.04
N ALA A 6 -15.17 2.41 -0.85
CA ALA A 6 -14.45 1.21 -0.44
C ALA A 6 -15.00 -0.02 -1.21
N PRO A 7 -14.16 -1.03 -1.54
CA PRO A 7 -14.59 -2.21 -2.28
C PRO A 7 -15.78 -2.94 -1.64
N GLU A 8 -15.79 -3.07 -0.31
CA GLU A 8 -16.86 -3.70 0.48
C GLU A 8 -18.23 -3.04 0.19
N ARG A 9 -18.23 -1.71 0.04
CA ARG A 9 -19.45 -0.94 -0.25
C ARG A 9 -19.82 -1.03 -1.73
N LEU A 10 -18.85 -0.93 -2.62
CA LEU A 10 -19.03 -1.02 -4.06
C LEU A 10 -19.73 -2.33 -4.45
N LEU A 11 -19.29 -3.44 -3.86
CA LEU A 11 -19.76 -4.79 -4.17
C LEU A 11 -21.18 -5.08 -3.68
N THR A 12 -21.80 -4.17 -2.92
CA THR A 12 -23.19 -4.33 -2.50
C THR A 12 -24.14 -4.15 -3.69
N GLN A 13 -25.14 -5.02 -3.83
CA GLN A 13 -26.11 -4.95 -4.94
C GLN A 13 -26.82 -3.59 -5.03
N ARG A 14 -27.11 -2.97 -3.88
CA ARG A 14 -27.71 -1.64 -3.82
C ARG A 14 -26.81 -0.58 -4.46
N PHE A 15 -25.50 -0.65 -4.24
CA PHE A 15 -24.57 0.33 -4.80
C PHE A 15 -24.34 0.09 -6.30
N LEU A 16 -24.20 -1.17 -6.73
CA LEU A 16 -24.12 -1.52 -8.14
C LEU A 16 -25.35 -1.05 -8.92
N SER A 17 -26.55 -1.26 -8.37
CA SER A 17 -27.81 -0.77 -8.97
C SER A 17 -27.89 0.76 -9.08
N LEU A 18 -27.23 1.48 -8.15
CA LEU A 18 -27.14 2.94 -8.20
C LEU A 18 -26.19 3.37 -9.33
N LEU A 19 -25.05 2.70 -9.46
CA LEU A 19 -24.08 2.93 -10.53
C LEU A 19 -24.69 2.69 -11.92
N GLU A 20 -25.52 1.66 -12.08
CA GLU A 20 -26.22 1.37 -13.35
C GLU A 20 -27.12 2.52 -13.83
N ARG A 21 -27.64 3.33 -12.89
CA ARG A 21 -28.50 4.49 -13.19
C ARG A 21 -27.73 5.81 -13.27
N SER A 22 -26.41 5.75 -13.08
CA SER A 22 -25.54 6.92 -13.01
C SER A 22 -24.75 7.08 -14.30
N ARG A 23 -24.45 8.34 -14.68
CA ARG A 23 -23.50 8.60 -15.75
C ARG A 23 -22.08 8.50 -15.20
N ILE A 24 -21.40 7.40 -15.49
CA ILE A 24 -20.05 7.13 -15.02
C ILE A 24 -19.05 7.47 -16.12
N ALA A 25 -18.02 8.23 -15.76
CA ALA A 25 -16.97 8.63 -16.70
C ALA A 25 -15.80 7.64 -16.75
N LEU A 26 -15.38 7.12 -15.60
CA LEU A 26 -14.26 6.19 -15.45
C LEU A 26 -14.31 5.47 -14.11
N PHE A 27 -13.62 4.32 -14.02
CA PHE A 27 -13.26 3.68 -12.76
C PHE A 27 -11.75 3.78 -12.53
N ALA A 28 -11.36 4.30 -11.37
CA ALA A 28 -9.98 4.31 -10.90
C ALA A 28 -9.86 3.36 -9.70
N ILE A 29 -8.99 2.36 -9.84
CA ILE A 29 -8.72 1.33 -8.84
C ILE A 29 -7.36 1.67 -8.24
N ASP A 30 -7.39 2.33 -7.09
CA ASP A 30 -6.19 2.67 -6.34
C ASP A 30 -5.71 1.46 -5.52
N GLU A 31 -4.44 1.45 -5.12
CA GLU A 31 -3.80 0.31 -4.45
C GLU A 31 -4.08 -1.05 -5.13
N ALA A 32 -4.03 -1.06 -6.46
CA ALA A 32 -4.43 -2.21 -7.27
C ALA A 32 -3.62 -3.48 -6.95
N HIS A 33 -2.45 -3.36 -6.32
CA HIS A 33 -1.68 -4.50 -5.83
C HIS A 33 -2.46 -5.40 -4.84
N CYS A 34 -3.49 -4.87 -4.18
CA CYS A 34 -4.38 -5.65 -3.29
C CYS A 34 -5.13 -6.80 -3.99
N VAL A 35 -5.23 -6.79 -5.33
CA VAL A 35 -5.84 -7.91 -6.09
C VAL A 35 -4.96 -9.17 -6.11
N SER A 36 -3.64 -8.99 -5.94
CA SER A 36 -2.65 -10.04 -6.04
C SER A 36 -2.52 -10.80 -4.73
N GLN A 37 -2.63 -12.14 -4.79
CA GLN A 37 -2.42 -13.00 -3.61
C GLN A 37 -0.97 -13.03 -3.15
N TRP A 38 -0.05 -12.70 -4.05
CA TRP A 38 1.38 -12.60 -3.77
C TRP A 38 1.78 -11.16 -3.39
N GLY A 39 0.83 -10.23 -3.50
CA GLY A 39 0.93 -8.87 -2.98
C GLY A 39 0.96 -8.86 -1.45
N HIS A 40 1.62 -7.84 -0.90
CA HIS A 40 1.86 -7.68 0.52
C HIS A 40 0.62 -7.23 1.32
N ASP A 41 -0.48 -6.85 0.66
CA ASP A 41 -1.77 -6.47 1.27
C ASP A 41 -2.96 -7.04 0.49
N PHE A 42 -2.99 -8.36 0.28
CA PHE A 42 -4.08 -9.03 -0.42
C PHE A 42 -5.44 -8.81 0.26
N ARG A 43 -6.45 -8.39 -0.51
CA ARG A 43 -7.83 -8.22 -0.05
C ARG A 43 -8.83 -9.00 -0.92
N PRO A 44 -9.62 -9.93 -0.36
CA PRO A 44 -10.60 -10.71 -1.11
C PRO A 44 -11.58 -9.85 -1.94
N GLU A 45 -11.95 -8.69 -1.44
CA GLU A 45 -12.88 -7.76 -2.08
C GLU A 45 -12.29 -7.14 -3.35
N TYR A 46 -10.99 -6.88 -3.37
CA TYR A 46 -10.30 -6.35 -4.56
C TYR A 46 -10.36 -7.32 -5.73
N ARG A 47 -10.35 -8.64 -5.48
CA ARG A 47 -10.54 -9.64 -6.53
C ARG A 47 -11.93 -9.65 -7.15
N GLN A 48 -12.93 -9.21 -6.41
CA GLN A 48 -14.31 -9.14 -6.90
C GLN A 48 -14.54 -7.91 -7.79
N LEU A 49 -13.55 -7.03 -7.94
CA LEU A 49 -13.62 -5.88 -8.84
C LEU A 49 -13.65 -6.27 -10.34
N THR A 50 -13.56 -7.57 -10.67
CA THR A 50 -13.88 -8.07 -12.03
C THR A 50 -15.26 -7.62 -12.49
N VAL A 51 -16.20 -7.49 -11.54
CA VAL A 51 -17.57 -7.00 -11.79
C VAL A 51 -17.61 -5.68 -12.55
N LEU A 52 -16.58 -4.83 -12.41
CA LEU A 52 -16.52 -3.54 -13.09
C LEU A 52 -16.43 -3.70 -14.61
N HIS A 53 -15.61 -4.63 -15.09
CA HIS A 53 -15.47 -4.88 -16.54
C HIS A 53 -16.57 -5.77 -17.10
N GLU A 54 -17.11 -6.66 -16.26
CA GLU A 54 -18.25 -7.51 -16.62
C GLU A 54 -19.53 -6.67 -16.82
N ARG A 55 -19.80 -5.70 -15.93
CA ARG A 55 -21.03 -4.87 -16.01
C ARG A 55 -20.87 -3.61 -16.85
N TRP A 56 -19.67 -3.01 -16.89
CA TRP A 56 -19.40 -1.77 -17.62
C TRP A 56 -18.20 -1.89 -18.56
N PRO A 57 -18.24 -2.79 -19.56
CA PRO A 57 -17.10 -3.03 -20.45
C PRO A 57 -16.68 -1.79 -21.25
N HIS A 58 -17.62 -0.88 -21.54
CA HIS A 58 -17.37 0.34 -22.31
C HIS A 58 -16.82 1.52 -21.48
N ILE A 59 -16.80 1.40 -20.16
CA ILE A 59 -16.32 2.48 -19.29
C ILE A 59 -14.81 2.32 -19.10
N PRO A 60 -14.02 3.40 -19.31
CA PRO A 60 -12.59 3.38 -19.08
C PRO A 60 -12.23 2.98 -17.65
N ARG A 61 -11.20 2.15 -17.53
CA ARG A 61 -10.66 1.66 -16.26
C ARG A 61 -9.18 2.02 -16.17
N MET A 62 -8.74 2.39 -14.98
CA MET A 62 -7.31 2.55 -14.66
C MET A 62 -7.00 1.91 -13.31
N ALA A 63 -5.83 1.27 -13.22
CA ALA A 63 -5.31 0.67 -12.00
C ALA A 63 -4.02 1.39 -11.61
N LEU A 64 -3.90 1.80 -10.35
CA LEU A 64 -2.76 2.54 -9.82
C LEU A 64 -2.18 1.81 -8.61
N THR A 65 -0.86 1.80 -8.48
CA THR A 65 -0.16 1.30 -7.29
C THR A 65 1.24 1.90 -7.24
N ALA A 66 1.75 2.12 -6.03
CA ALA A 66 3.13 2.57 -5.82
C ALA A 66 4.13 1.41 -5.86
N THR A 67 3.68 0.20 -5.50
CA THR A 67 4.53 -0.99 -5.31
C THR A 67 3.94 -2.17 -6.07
N ALA A 68 4.54 -2.51 -7.21
CA ALA A 68 4.22 -3.74 -7.94
C ALA A 68 5.45 -4.23 -8.70
N ASP A 69 5.94 -5.41 -8.33
CA ASP A 69 6.97 -6.11 -9.10
C ASP A 69 6.37 -6.68 -10.40
N PRO A 70 7.19 -7.13 -11.37
CA PRO A 70 6.69 -7.60 -12.67
C PRO A 70 5.65 -8.75 -12.58
N PRO A 71 5.74 -9.71 -11.65
CA PRO A 71 4.65 -10.66 -11.38
C PRO A 71 3.35 -9.99 -10.93
N THR A 72 3.40 -9.08 -9.94
CA THR A 72 2.22 -8.38 -9.44
C THR A 72 1.57 -7.53 -10.53
N GLN A 73 2.36 -6.83 -11.35
CA GLN A 73 1.84 -6.04 -12.48
C GLN A 73 1.03 -6.89 -13.46
N ARG A 74 1.50 -8.11 -13.77
CA ARG A 74 0.78 -9.06 -14.63
C ARG A 74 -0.51 -9.53 -13.99
N GLU A 75 -0.48 -9.91 -12.71
CA GLU A 75 -1.70 -10.34 -12.01
C GLU A 75 -2.73 -9.20 -11.93
N ILE A 76 -2.31 -7.96 -11.70
CA ILE A 76 -3.21 -6.79 -11.77
C ILE A 76 -3.87 -6.68 -13.14
N ALA A 77 -3.06 -6.76 -14.21
CA ALA A 77 -3.56 -6.61 -15.58
C ALA A 77 -4.54 -7.74 -15.95
N GLU A 78 -4.22 -8.99 -15.61
CA GLU A 78 -5.08 -10.15 -15.86
C GLU A 78 -6.39 -10.08 -15.06
N ARG A 79 -6.32 -9.77 -13.77
CA ARG A 79 -7.50 -9.77 -12.87
C ARG A 79 -8.46 -8.63 -13.16
N LEU A 80 -7.96 -7.48 -13.59
CA LEU A 80 -8.79 -6.30 -13.85
C LEU A 80 -9.14 -6.14 -15.33
N ASP A 81 -8.79 -7.12 -16.18
CA ASP A 81 -9.00 -7.10 -17.62
C ASP A 81 -8.37 -5.84 -18.27
N LEU A 82 -7.07 -5.67 -18.02
CA LEU A 82 -6.23 -4.56 -18.47
C LEU A 82 -4.98 -5.04 -19.22
N VAL A 83 -4.95 -6.29 -19.69
CA VAL A 83 -3.77 -6.87 -20.38
C VAL A 83 -3.36 -6.07 -21.61
N ASP A 84 -4.33 -5.57 -22.38
CA ASP A 84 -4.10 -4.75 -23.57
C ASP A 84 -4.08 -3.23 -23.26
N ALA A 85 -4.16 -2.84 -21.98
CA ALA A 85 -4.11 -1.44 -21.59
C ALA A 85 -2.70 -0.87 -21.76
N ARG A 86 -2.57 0.46 -21.69
CA ARG A 86 -1.24 1.09 -21.65
C ARG A 86 -0.64 0.96 -20.26
N HIS A 87 0.59 0.47 -20.19
CA HIS A 87 1.36 0.37 -18.94
C HIS A 87 2.27 1.58 -18.79
N PHE A 88 2.16 2.26 -17.66
CA PHE A 88 3.02 3.39 -17.30
C PHE A 88 3.80 3.04 -16.05
N VAL A 89 5.13 2.95 -16.18
CA VAL A 89 6.04 2.70 -15.05
C VAL A 89 6.96 3.90 -14.90
N SER A 90 6.87 4.56 -13.75
CA SER A 90 7.83 5.60 -13.38
C SER A 90 9.02 4.99 -12.65
N SER A 91 10.10 5.76 -12.54
CA SER A 91 11.28 5.34 -11.77
C SER A 91 10.92 5.11 -10.31
N PHE A 92 11.37 3.97 -9.77
CA PHE A 92 11.33 3.68 -8.33
C PHE A 92 12.49 4.35 -7.58
N ASP A 93 13.45 4.94 -8.30
CA ASP A 93 14.63 5.53 -7.70
C ASP A 93 14.26 6.73 -6.81
N ARG A 94 14.86 6.74 -5.63
CA ARG A 94 14.76 7.81 -4.65
C ARG A 94 16.19 8.24 -4.34
N PRO A 95 16.82 9.08 -5.18
CA PRO A 95 18.24 9.42 -5.05
C PRO A 95 18.55 10.15 -3.73
N ASN A 96 17.53 10.68 -3.07
CA ASN A 96 17.61 11.32 -1.77
C ASN A 96 17.52 10.33 -0.58
N ILE A 97 17.32 9.04 -0.81
CA ILE A 97 17.23 7.99 0.22
C ILE A 97 18.47 7.10 0.12
N ARG A 98 19.32 7.14 1.16
CA ARG A 98 20.48 6.25 1.28
C ARG A 98 20.09 4.95 1.99
N TYR A 99 20.26 3.83 1.30
CA TYR A 99 20.11 2.50 1.89
C TYR A 99 21.39 2.09 2.63
N THR A 100 21.24 1.53 3.84
CA THR A 100 22.36 1.00 4.62
C THR A 100 21.89 -0.24 5.35
N VAL A 101 22.65 -1.33 5.23
CA VAL A 101 22.39 -2.60 5.92
C VAL A 101 23.56 -2.89 6.84
N VAL A 102 23.28 -3.17 8.10
CA VAL A 102 24.29 -3.48 9.13
C VAL A 102 23.94 -4.84 9.74
N GLN A 103 24.95 -5.68 9.94
CA GLN A 103 24.76 -6.94 10.65
C GLN A 103 24.35 -6.67 12.10
N LYS A 104 23.37 -7.43 12.57
CA LYS A 104 22.78 -7.25 13.88
C LYS A 104 23.71 -7.82 14.96
N ASP A 105 24.27 -6.93 15.77
CA ASP A 105 25.07 -7.27 16.95
C ASP A 105 24.75 -6.26 18.06
N ASN A 106 24.08 -6.73 19.12
CA ASN A 106 23.44 -5.86 20.12
C ASN A 106 22.61 -4.72 19.50
N ALA A 107 21.52 -5.09 18.84
CA ALA A 107 20.65 -4.18 18.10
C ALA A 107 20.19 -2.93 18.86
N ARG A 108 20.03 -3.02 20.19
CA ARG A 108 19.64 -1.88 21.03
C ARG A 108 20.74 -0.80 21.03
N LYS A 109 21.99 -1.21 21.23
CA LYS A 109 23.14 -0.31 21.22
C LYS A 109 23.34 0.28 19.82
N GLN A 110 23.27 -0.55 18.78
CA GLN A 110 23.38 -0.10 17.39
C GLN A 110 22.30 0.94 17.02
N LEU A 111 21.05 0.70 17.43
CA LEU A 111 19.95 1.64 17.20
C LEU A 111 20.19 2.97 17.94
N GLN A 112 20.63 2.92 19.20
CA GLN A 112 20.93 4.12 19.97
C GLN A 112 22.05 4.95 19.34
N GLU A 113 23.14 4.32 18.90
CA GLU A 113 24.26 4.98 18.21
C GLU A 113 23.83 5.57 16.85
N PHE A 114 22.94 4.89 16.13
CA PHE A 114 22.33 5.43 14.93
C PHE A 114 21.49 6.67 15.23
N LEU A 115 20.54 6.59 16.17
CA LEU A 115 19.64 7.69 16.50
C LEU A 115 20.36 8.89 17.13
N THR A 116 21.47 8.66 17.83
CA THR A 116 22.28 9.75 18.40
C THR A 116 22.86 10.66 17.31
N ARG A 117 23.25 10.11 16.16
CA ARG A 117 23.71 10.88 14.98
C ARG A 117 22.58 11.64 14.27
N HIS A 118 21.33 11.34 14.62
CA HIS A 118 20.12 11.91 14.04
C HIS A 118 19.24 12.60 15.11
N ARG A 119 19.84 13.06 16.22
CA ARG A 119 19.12 13.79 17.28
C ARG A 119 18.38 15.00 16.70
N GLY A 120 17.12 15.15 17.05
CA GLY A 120 16.24 16.22 16.57
C GLY A 120 15.55 15.93 15.23
N CYS A 121 15.93 14.88 14.51
CA CYS A 121 15.25 14.46 13.28
C CYS A 121 14.04 13.56 13.59
N ALA A 122 13.03 13.60 12.72
CA ALA A 122 11.95 12.63 12.71
C ALA A 122 12.39 11.32 12.04
N GLY A 123 11.86 10.18 12.51
CA GLY A 123 12.15 8.87 11.95
C GLY A 123 11.13 7.80 12.37
N ILE A 124 11.10 6.70 11.63
CA ILE A 124 10.24 5.54 11.89
C ILE A 124 11.14 4.35 12.21
N VAL A 125 10.84 3.64 13.30
CA VAL A 125 11.51 2.38 13.67
C VAL A 125 10.49 1.25 13.56
N TYR A 126 10.66 0.40 12.55
CA TYR A 126 9.81 -0.79 12.37
C TYR A 126 10.26 -1.94 13.28
N ALA A 127 9.28 -2.64 13.88
CA ALA A 127 9.50 -3.84 14.66
C ALA A 127 8.43 -4.90 14.36
N MET A 128 8.78 -6.17 14.54
CA MET A 128 7.98 -7.31 14.06
C MET A 128 6.77 -7.69 14.96
N SER A 129 6.64 -7.12 16.16
CA SER A 129 5.52 -7.45 17.06
C SER A 129 5.11 -6.26 17.91
N ARG A 130 3.83 -6.21 18.31
CA ARG A 130 3.27 -5.16 19.19
C ARG A 130 4.10 -4.97 20.45
N ARG A 131 4.41 -6.09 21.14
CA ARG A 131 5.31 -6.10 22.30
C ARG A 131 6.65 -5.44 22.00
N LYS A 132 7.24 -5.73 20.83
CA LYS A 132 8.55 -5.17 20.49
C LYS A 132 8.49 -3.67 20.19
N VAL A 133 7.39 -3.21 19.58
CA VAL A 133 7.12 -1.79 19.36
C VAL A 133 7.05 -1.06 20.71
N GLU A 134 6.26 -1.57 21.64
CA GLU A 134 6.13 -1.00 23.00
C GLU A 134 7.46 -0.97 23.75
N GLU A 135 8.16 -2.11 23.83
CA GLU A 135 9.48 -2.21 24.48
C GLU A 135 10.49 -1.22 23.89
N THR A 136 10.50 -1.08 22.56
CA THR A 136 11.45 -0.20 21.87
C THR A 136 11.13 1.26 22.15
N ALA A 137 9.85 1.66 22.07
CA ALA A 137 9.43 3.02 22.39
C ALA A 137 9.78 3.39 23.84
N GLN A 138 9.47 2.52 24.81
CA GLN A 138 9.79 2.76 26.22
C GLN A 138 11.31 2.91 26.46
N GLN A 139 12.12 2.08 25.81
CA GLN A 139 13.60 2.15 25.90
C GLN A 139 14.14 3.45 25.32
N LEU A 140 13.61 3.90 24.17
CA LEU A 140 14.01 5.16 23.57
C LEU A 140 13.61 6.35 24.44
N CYS A 141 12.41 6.33 25.04
CA CYS A 141 11.98 7.34 26.00
C CYS A 141 12.90 7.41 27.24
N ALA A 142 13.29 6.25 27.80
CA ALA A 142 14.25 6.19 28.90
C ALA A 142 15.64 6.76 28.54
N GLN A 143 15.97 6.83 27.25
CA GLN A 143 17.20 7.44 26.70
C GLN A 143 17.01 8.89 26.24
N GLY A 144 15.88 9.52 26.58
CA GLY A 144 15.55 10.91 26.29
C GLY A 144 15.15 11.17 24.84
N PHE A 145 14.71 10.16 24.09
CA PHE A 145 14.06 10.37 22.79
C PHE A 145 12.55 10.55 22.97
N ASN A 146 11.93 11.42 22.15
CA ASN A 146 10.48 11.48 22.05
C ASN A 146 9.99 10.36 21.10
N ALA A 147 9.66 9.18 21.65
CA ALA A 147 9.24 8.02 20.89
C ALA A 147 7.83 7.57 21.28
N LEU A 148 7.02 7.22 20.29
CA LEU A 148 5.65 6.74 20.49
C LEU A 148 5.49 5.37 19.83
N PRO A 149 4.85 4.39 20.49
CA PRO A 149 4.48 3.13 19.84
C PRO A 149 3.27 3.33 18.92
N TYR A 150 3.24 2.60 17.80
CA TYR A 150 2.10 2.51 16.87
C TYR A 150 2.00 1.08 16.29
N HIS A 151 0.83 0.45 16.34
CA HIS A 151 0.63 -0.95 15.92
C HIS A 151 -0.84 -1.32 15.62
#